data_AF-A0A151A2J2-F1
#
_entry.id   AF-A0A151A2J2-F1
#
_cell.length_a   1.000
_cell.length_b   1.000
_cell.length_c   1.000
_cell.angle_alpha   90.00
_cell.angle_beta   90.00
_cell.angle_gamma   90.00
#
_symmetry.space_group_name_H-M   'P 1'
#
loop_
_entity.id
_entity.type
_entity.pdbx_description
1 polymer ?
#
loop_
_entity_poly.entity_id
_entity_poly.type
_entity_poly.pdbx_seq_one_letter_code
_entity_poly.pdbx_strand_id
1 'polypeptide(L)'
;MLGMTYANQPWKAIGAFKKIISLGFATGTYVSIFSTPWQLSIDFSILRFIILMFIAVIGMVSWLIYSHHFWEKPSSKSQRKYRYAYNLTTLTTLISLTVFNYIILFLFLFISVMLFVPDNLFQLWGKADGEHSITNYLRLTWFITSVGLLAGALGSVLEGDEKMKELTYSSRQYARSQKIDEQLEKEEASSNYKEREEQHEGQVQSHKEGSKQ
;
A
#
# COMPACT_ATOMS: atom_id res chain seq x y z
N MET A 1 -31.42 12.87 -10.65
CA MET A 1 -30.44 12.04 -11.38
C MET A 1 -28.96 12.38 -11.10
N LEU A 2 -28.64 13.38 -10.25
CA LEU A 2 -27.24 13.74 -9.89
C LEU A 2 -26.86 13.40 -8.42
N GLY A 3 -27.81 12.97 -7.59
CA GLY A 3 -27.58 12.71 -6.16
C GLY A 3 -27.17 11.27 -5.80
N MET A 4 -27.25 10.32 -6.74
CA MET A 4 -26.89 8.91 -6.50
C MET A 4 -25.52 8.51 -7.07
N THR A 5 -24.86 9.41 -7.80
CA THR A 5 -23.53 9.18 -8.40
C THR A 5 -22.38 9.48 -7.44
N TYR A 6 -22.67 10.07 -6.27
CA TYR A 6 -21.66 10.44 -5.25
C TYR A 6 -21.49 9.42 -4.12
N ALA A 7 -22.24 8.31 -4.15
CA ALA A 7 -22.09 7.21 -3.20
C ALA A 7 -20.93 6.26 -3.54
N ASN A 8 -20.35 6.37 -4.74
CA ASN A 8 -19.22 5.57 -5.18
C ASN A 8 -17.95 6.45 -5.17
N GLN A 9 -17.31 6.64 -4.00
CA GLN A 9 -16.19 7.57 -3.79
C GLN A 9 -15.04 7.35 -4.81
N PRO A 10 -14.99 8.07 -5.95
CA PRO A 10 -14.10 7.73 -7.06
C PRO A 10 -12.63 8.06 -6.71
N TRP A 11 -12.45 9.00 -5.77
CA TRP A 11 -11.15 9.46 -5.28
C TRP A 11 -10.36 8.40 -4.50
N LYS A 12 -11.05 7.49 -3.77
CA LYS A 12 -10.38 6.39 -3.06
C LYS A 12 -9.79 5.37 -4.04
N ALA A 13 -10.48 5.14 -5.16
CA ALA A 13 -9.98 4.26 -6.20
C ALA A 13 -8.67 4.80 -6.78
N ILE A 14 -8.60 6.10 -7.11
CA ILE A 14 -7.39 6.75 -7.62
C ILE A 14 -6.20 6.62 -6.64
N GLY A 15 -6.44 6.76 -5.33
CA GLY A 15 -5.42 6.58 -4.30
C GLY A 15 -4.88 5.14 -4.23
N ALA A 16 -5.76 4.14 -4.33
CA ALA A 16 -5.36 2.74 -4.36
C ALA A 16 -4.46 2.44 -5.58
N PHE A 17 -4.83 2.92 -6.77
CA PHE A 17 -4.02 2.67 -7.98
C PHE A 17 -2.61 3.26 -7.91
N LYS A 18 -2.44 4.45 -7.32
CA LYS A 18 -1.09 5.03 -7.14
C LYS A 18 -0.21 4.13 -6.28
N LYS A 19 -0.75 3.61 -5.18
CA LYS A 19 -0.02 2.67 -4.29
C LYS A 19 0.32 1.37 -4.99
N ILE A 20 -0.62 0.81 -5.74
CA ILE A 20 -0.41 -0.43 -6.51
C ILE A 20 0.71 -0.23 -7.52
N ILE A 21 0.71 0.89 -8.26
CA ILE A 21 1.76 1.21 -9.23
C ILE A 21 3.10 1.40 -8.53
N SER A 22 3.18 2.17 -7.44
CA SER A 22 4.45 2.44 -6.76
C SER A 22 5.05 1.16 -6.18
N LEU A 23 4.23 0.36 -5.50
CA LEU A 23 4.68 -0.88 -4.87
C LEU A 23 4.97 -1.98 -5.90
N GLY A 24 4.16 -2.06 -6.95
CA GLY A 24 4.41 -2.96 -8.07
C GLY A 24 5.65 -2.58 -8.85
N PHE A 25 5.93 -1.30 -9.03
CA PHE A 25 7.16 -0.81 -9.67
C PHE A 25 8.39 -1.13 -8.82
N ALA A 26 8.32 -0.85 -7.51
CA ALA A 26 9.39 -1.20 -6.58
C ALA A 26 9.67 -2.71 -6.58
N THR A 27 8.61 -3.53 -6.53
CA THR A 27 8.74 -4.99 -6.56
C THR A 27 9.28 -5.48 -7.90
N GLY A 28 8.76 -5.00 -9.02
CA GLY A 28 9.21 -5.40 -10.36
C GLY A 28 10.68 -5.05 -10.58
N THR A 29 11.10 -3.86 -10.14
CA THR A 29 12.50 -3.41 -10.20
C THR A 29 13.39 -4.24 -9.27
N TYR A 30 12.92 -4.57 -8.06
CA TYR A 30 13.66 -5.44 -7.15
C TYR A 30 13.83 -6.85 -7.73
N VAL A 31 12.77 -7.40 -8.33
CA VAL A 31 12.79 -8.71 -8.97
C VAL A 31 13.78 -8.74 -10.13
N SER A 32 13.90 -7.67 -10.92
CA SER A 32 14.83 -7.63 -12.06
C SER A 32 16.31 -7.65 -11.66
N ILE A 33 16.65 -7.44 -10.38
CA ILE A 33 18.04 -7.53 -9.89
C ILE A 33 18.52 -8.99 -9.86
N PHE A 34 17.61 -9.95 -9.67
CA PHE A 34 17.96 -11.37 -9.64
C PHE A 34 18.06 -11.95 -11.04
N SER A 35 18.83 -13.02 -11.22
CA SER A 35 19.02 -13.68 -12.52
C SER A 35 17.85 -14.57 -12.95
N THR A 36 17.07 -15.12 -12.00
CA THR A 36 15.97 -16.06 -12.30
C THR A 36 14.92 -15.48 -13.25
N PRO A 37 14.42 -14.24 -13.09
CA PRO A 37 13.47 -13.65 -14.05
C PRO A 37 14.00 -13.56 -15.48
N TRP A 38 15.32 -13.40 -15.66
CA TRP A 38 15.96 -13.29 -16.97
C TRP A 38 15.97 -14.64 -17.67
N GLN A 39 16.35 -15.69 -16.94
CA GLN A 39 16.29 -17.07 -17.43
C GLN A 39 14.86 -17.47 -17.80
N LEU A 40 13.91 -17.23 -16.90
CA LEU A 40 12.50 -17.52 -17.15
C LEU A 40 11.95 -16.73 -18.36
N SER A 41 12.44 -15.51 -18.59
CA SER A 41 11.96 -14.70 -19.71
C SER A 41 12.36 -15.24 -21.08
N ILE A 42 13.45 -16.01 -21.15
CA ILE A 42 13.93 -16.67 -22.37
C ILE A 42 13.30 -18.05 -22.51
N ASP A 43 13.23 -18.81 -21.42
CA ASP A 43 12.71 -20.17 -21.41
C ASP A 43 11.18 -20.26 -21.58
N PHE A 44 10.45 -19.20 -21.21
CA PHE A 44 9.00 -19.22 -21.31
C PHE A 44 8.52 -19.01 -22.74
N SER A 45 7.62 -19.89 -23.18
CA SER A 45 6.84 -19.67 -24.40
C SER A 45 5.85 -18.52 -24.22
N ILE A 46 5.47 -17.89 -25.33
CA ILE A 46 4.50 -16.77 -25.33
C ILE A 46 3.17 -17.13 -24.64
N LEU A 47 2.74 -18.39 -24.74
CA LEU A 47 1.53 -18.88 -24.11
C LEU A 47 1.62 -18.81 -22.57
N ARG A 48 2.78 -19.16 -21.99
CA ARG A 48 2.99 -19.07 -20.54
C ARG A 48 2.91 -17.62 -20.05
N PHE A 49 3.44 -16.67 -20.83
CA PHE A 49 3.30 -15.24 -20.54
C PHE A 49 1.86 -14.75 -20.56
N ILE A 50 1.08 -15.19 -21.55
CA ILE A 50 -0.34 -14.86 -21.63
C ILE A 50 -1.07 -15.39 -20.40
N ILE A 51 -0.85 -16.66 -20.01
CA ILE A 51 -1.45 -17.23 -18.80
C ILE A 51 -1.03 -16.45 -17.55
N LEU A 52 0.26 -16.12 -17.41
CA LEU A 52 0.78 -15.34 -16.28
C LEU A 52 0.07 -13.99 -16.16
N MET A 53 -0.09 -13.28 -17.28
CA MET A 53 -0.82 -12.01 -17.34
C MET A 53 -2.28 -12.18 -16.92
N PHE A 54 -2.96 -13.20 -17.43
CA PHE A 54 -4.35 -13.48 -17.03
C PHE A 54 -4.45 -13.77 -15.54
N ILE A 55 -3.53 -14.56 -14.97
CA ILE A 55 -3.49 -14.83 -13.52
C ILE A 55 -3.29 -13.52 -12.74
N ALA A 56 -2.37 -12.66 -13.19
CA ALA A 56 -2.12 -11.37 -12.55
C ALA A 56 -3.36 -10.45 -12.59
N VAL A 57 -4.01 -10.35 -13.75
CA VAL A 57 -5.23 -9.55 -13.93
C VAL A 57 -6.40 -10.11 -13.11
N ILE A 58 -6.63 -11.41 -13.15
CA ILE A 58 -7.70 -12.06 -12.36
C ILE A 58 -7.43 -11.87 -10.87
N GLY A 59 -6.20 -12.12 -10.42
CA GLY A 59 -5.81 -11.92 -9.03
C GLY A 59 -6.05 -10.48 -8.57
N MET A 60 -5.68 -9.50 -9.39
CA MET A 60 -5.89 -8.08 -9.13
C MET A 60 -7.38 -7.69 -9.10
N VAL A 61 -8.19 -8.20 -10.04
CA VAL A 61 -9.64 -7.95 -10.04
C VAL A 61 -10.30 -8.59 -8.82
N SER A 62 -9.97 -9.84 -8.49
CA SER A 62 -10.44 -10.52 -7.29
C SER A 62 -10.05 -9.76 -6.03
N TRP A 63 -8.84 -9.22 -5.99
CA TRP A 63 -8.35 -8.40 -4.89
C TRP A 63 -9.13 -7.09 -4.74
N LEU A 64 -9.37 -6.36 -5.83
CA LEU A 64 -10.17 -5.13 -5.81
C LEU A 64 -11.60 -5.39 -5.33
N ILE A 65 -12.21 -6.50 -5.76
CA ILE A 65 -13.54 -6.91 -5.29
C ILE A 65 -13.53 -7.15 -3.78
N TYR A 66 -12.51 -7.86 -3.27
CA TYR A 66 -12.38 -8.18 -1.86
C TYR A 66 -12.12 -6.93 -0.99
N SER A 67 -11.12 -6.13 -1.37
CA SER A 67 -10.66 -4.96 -0.59
C SER A 67 -11.72 -3.86 -0.53
N HIS A 68 -12.37 -3.53 -1.66
CA HIS A 68 -13.26 -2.37 -1.74
C HIS A 68 -14.74 -2.70 -1.57
N HIS A 69 -15.11 -3.96 -1.26
CA HIS A 69 -16.49 -4.39 -1.04
C HIS A 69 -17.45 -3.93 -2.15
N PHE A 70 -17.00 -3.90 -3.41
CA PHE A 70 -17.83 -3.48 -4.55
C PHE A 70 -19.04 -4.41 -4.79
N TRP A 71 -19.09 -5.56 -4.12
CA TRP A 71 -20.26 -6.45 -4.16
C TRP A 71 -21.37 -5.90 -3.26
N GLU A 72 -22.36 -5.28 -3.90
CA GLU A 72 -23.55 -4.76 -3.22
C GLU A 72 -24.27 -5.90 -2.47
N LYS A 73 -24.31 -5.82 -1.14
CA LYS A 73 -24.99 -6.81 -0.28
C LYS A 73 -26.51 -6.78 -0.53
N PRO A 74 -27.21 -7.92 -0.39
CA PRO A 74 -28.62 -8.04 -0.74
C PRO A 74 -29.50 -7.08 0.07
N SER A 75 -29.97 -6.01 -0.56
CA SER A 75 -31.07 -5.19 -0.05
C SER A 75 -32.39 -5.67 -0.65
N SER A 76 -33.44 -5.79 0.17
CA SER A 76 -34.70 -6.47 -0.15
C SER A 76 -35.52 -5.85 -1.29
N LYS A 77 -35.07 -4.74 -1.89
CA LYS A 77 -35.77 -3.99 -2.95
C LYS A 77 -35.23 -4.18 -4.37
N SER A 78 -34.12 -4.90 -4.58
CA SER A 78 -33.50 -5.04 -5.91
C SER A 78 -33.91 -6.35 -6.63
N GLN A 79 -34.71 -6.23 -7.69
CA GLN A 79 -35.08 -7.36 -8.55
C GLN A 79 -33.83 -8.03 -9.15
N ARG A 80 -33.82 -9.38 -9.14
CA ARG A 80 -32.68 -10.25 -9.50
C ARG A 80 -32.03 -9.94 -10.87
N LYS A 81 -32.81 -9.43 -11.84
CA LYS A 81 -32.32 -9.05 -13.19
C LYS A 81 -31.48 -7.77 -13.22
N TYR A 82 -31.80 -6.76 -12.40
CA TYR A 82 -31.02 -5.50 -12.36
C TYR A 82 -29.67 -5.69 -11.67
N ARG A 83 -29.56 -6.66 -10.73
CA ARG A 83 -28.30 -7.04 -10.07
C ARG A 83 -27.26 -7.60 -11.04
N TYR A 84 -27.67 -8.45 -11.98
CA TYR A 84 -26.72 -9.05 -12.93
C TYR A 84 -26.14 -8.01 -13.88
N ALA A 85 -26.98 -7.08 -14.36
CA ALA A 85 -26.53 -5.99 -15.23
C ALA A 85 -25.53 -5.09 -14.50
N TYR A 86 -25.81 -4.70 -13.25
CA TYR A 86 -24.92 -3.84 -12.46
C TYR A 86 -23.59 -4.51 -12.15
N ASN A 87 -23.60 -5.78 -11.74
CA ASN A 87 -22.38 -6.54 -11.45
C ASN A 87 -21.53 -6.74 -12.71
N LEU A 88 -22.15 -6.93 -13.87
CA LEU A 88 -21.42 -7.03 -15.15
C LEU A 88 -20.75 -5.71 -15.53
N THR A 89 -21.43 -4.59 -15.35
CA THR A 89 -20.85 -3.25 -15.59
C THR A 89 -19.67 -3.01 -14.64
N THR A 90 -19.83 -3.29 -13.34
CA THR A 90 -18.75 -3.15 -12.35
C THR A 90 -17.55 -4.03 -12.70
N LEU A 91 -17.78 -5.29 -13.08
CA LEU A 91 -16.70 -6.21 -13.48
C LEU A 91 -15.98 -5.70 -14.74
N THR A 92 -16.72 -5.24 -15.74
CA THR A 92 -16.14 -4.67 -16.97
C THR A 92 -15.30 -3.43 -16.68
N THR A 93 -15.79 -2.54 -15.82
CA THR A 93 -15.06 -1.35 -15.38
C THR A 93 -13.79 -1.73 -14.62
N LEU A 94 -13.86 -2.69 -13.69
CA LEU A 94 -12.69 -3.15 -12.92
C LEU A 94 -11.63 -3.81 -13.81
N ILE A 95 -12.05 -4.63 -14.78
CA ILE A 95 -11.14 -5.24 -15.76
C ILE A 95 -10.46 -4.15 -16.59
N SER A 96 -11.23 -3.22 -17.17
CA SER A 96 -10.68 -2.12 -17.97
C SER A 96 -9.65 -1.30 -17.19
N LEU A 97 -9.97 -0.98 -15.94
CA LEU A 97 -9.09 -0.23 -15.05
C LEU A 97 -7.85 -1.01 -14.65
N THR A 98 -7.98 -2.32 -14.42
CA THR A 98 -6.84 -3.23 -14.13
C THR A 98 -5.91 -3.35 -15.33
N VAL A 99 -6.46 -3.48 -16.54
CA VAL A 99 -5.68 -3.52 -17.79
C VAL A 99 -4.94 -2.19 -17.99
N PHE A 100 -5.62 -1.06 -17.77
CA PHE A 100 -4.98 0.26 -17.85
C PHE A 100 -3.84 0.40 -16.83
N ASN A 101 -4.04 -0.06 -15.59
CA ASN A 101 -3.00 -0.07 -14.56
C ASN A 101 -1.81 -0.94 -14.95
N TYR A 102 -2.07 -2.14 -15.48
CA TYR A 102 -1.05 -3.05 -15.99
C TYR A 102 -0.20 -2.40 -17.09
N ILE A 103 -0.85 -1.70 -18.04
CA ILE A 103 -0.14 -1.00 -19.14
C ILE A 103 0.77 0.10 -18.57
N ILE A 104 0.29 0.92 -17.64
CA ILE A 104 1.11 1.98 -17.02
C ILE A 104 2.32 1.37 -16.31
N LEU A 105 2.09 0.33 -15.50
CA LEU A 105 3.15 -0.34 -14.76
C LEU A 105 4.18 -0.97 -15.72
N PHE A 106 3.69 -1.62 -16.79
CA PHE A 106 4.53 -2.18 -17.85
C PHE A 106 5.41 -1.12 -18.48
N LEU A 107 4.85 0.05 -18.84
CA LEU A 107 5.62 1.14 -19.46
C LEU A 107 6.72 1.66 -18.53
N PHE A 108 6.43 1.86 -17.25
CA PHE A 108 7.45 2.30 -16.30
C PHE A 108 8.57 1.27 -16.12
N LEU A 109 8.21 -0.01 -16.00
CA LEU A 109 9.21 -1.08 -15.89
C LEU A 109 9.98 -1.26 -17.21
N PHE A 110 9.35 -1.09 -18.36
CA PHE A 110 10.00 -1.18 -19.66
C PHE A 110 11.06 -0.09 -19.82
N ILE A 111 10.70 1.16 -19.50
CA ILE A 111 11.63 2.29 -19.52
C ILE A 111 12.77 2.05 -18.52
N SER A 112 12.45 1.57 -17.31
CA SER A 112 13.44 1.23 -16.30
C SER A 112 14.44 0.18 -16.81
N VAL A 113 13.93 -0.94 -17.33
CA VAL A 113 14.76 -2.02 -17.89
C VAL A 113 15.61 -1.49 -19.05
N MET A 114 15.05 -0.71 -19.97
CA MET A 114 15.78 -0.17 -21.11
C MET A 114 16.92 0.79 -20.69
N LEU A 115 16.73 1.55 -19.60
CA LEU A 115 17.74 2.51 -19.11
C LEU A 115 18.83 1.84 -18.27
N PHE A 116 18.47 0.88 -17.43
CA PHE A 116 19.39 0.29 -16.44
C PHE A 116 20.06 -1.00 -16.91
N VAL A 117 19.53 -1.68 -17.94
CA VAL A 117 20.04 -2.97 -18.38
C VAL A 117 20.90 -2.83 -19.64
N PRO A 118 22.20 -3.13 -19.56
CA PRO A 118 23.02 -3.32 -20.75
C PRO A 118 22.78 -4.69 -21.42
N ASP A 119 22.89 -4.72 -22.76
CA ASP A 119 22.65 -5.91 -23.61
C ASP A 119 23.51 -7.13 -23.24
N ASN A 120 24.70 -6.89 -22.68
CA ASN A 120 25.62 -7.94 -22.26
C ASN A 120 25.09 -8.78 -21.08
N LEU A 121 24.20 -8.23 -20.24
CA LEU A 121 23.62 -8.97 -19.12
C LEU A 121 22.67 -10.07 -19.58
N PHE A 122 21.98 -9.88 -20.71
CA PHE A 122 21.13 -10.94 -21.28
C PHE A 122 21.95 -12.14 -21.78
N GLN A 123 23.15 -11.90 -22.30
CA GLN A 123 24.08 -12.98 -22.68
C GLN A 123 24.61 -13.68 -21.42
N LEU A 124 24.97 -12.91 -20.38
CA LEU A 124 25.58 -13.45 -19.17
C LEU A 124 24.61 -14.25 -18.29
N TRP A 125 23.41 -13.73 -18.06
CA TRP A 125 22.44 -14.31 -17.11
C TRP A 125 21.33 -15.09 -17.79
N GLY A 126 20.93 -14.66 -18.99
CA GLY A 126 19.86 -15.26 -19.76
C GLY A 126 20.32 -16.33 -20.76
N LYS A 127 21.60 -16.33 -21.15
CA LYS A 127 22.14 -17.17 -22.24
C LYS A 127 21.42 -16.95 -23.58
N ALA A 128 20.92 -15.74 -23.84
CA ALA A 128 20.31 -15.40 -25.11
C ALA A 128 21.37 -15.17 -26.20
N ASP A 129 21.11 -15.70 -27.41
CA ASP A 129 21.87 -15.33 -28.60
C ASP A 129 21.61 -13.84 -28.94
N GLY A 130 22.68 -13.11 -29.26
CA GLY A 130 22.71 -11.63 -29.33
C GLY A 130 21.82 -10.96 -30.39
N GLU A 131 21.03 -11.70 -31.17
CA GLU A 131 20.29 -11.18 -32.33
C GLU A 131 18.91 -10.56 -31.99
N HIS A 132 18.37 -10.74 -30.77
CA HIS A 132 17.00 -10.32 -30.43
C HIS A 132 16.87 -9.51 -29.14
N SER A 133 17.66 -8.44 -28.98
CA SER A 133 17.72 -7.68 -27.72
C SER A 133 16.36 -7.09 -27.27
N ILE A 134 15.62 -6.43 -28.17
CA ILE A 134 14.32 -5.78 -27.83
C ILE A 134 13.26 -6.78 -27.38
N THR A 135 13.16 -7.93 -28.02
CA THR A 135 12.18 -8.97 -27.65
C THR A 135 12.45 -9.52 -26.26
N ASN A 136 13.73 -9.68 -25.90
CA ASN A 136 14.14 -10.16 -24.58
C ASN A 136 13.79 -9.15 -23.48
N TYR A 137 14.01 -7.85 -23.73
CA TYR A 137 13.55 -6.79 -22.83
C TYR A 137 12.04 -6.78 -22.64
N LEU A 138 11.27 -6.94 -23.72
CA LEU A 138 9.81 -7.01 -23.66
C LEU A 138 9.35 -8.21 -22.82
N ARG A 139 9.94 -9.39 -23.01
CA ARG A 139 9.60 -10.60 -22.26
C ARG A 139 9.94 -10.47 -20.78
N LEU A 140 11.13 -9.97 -20.45
CA LEU A 140 11.52 -9.72 -19.06
C LEU A 140 10.57 -8.72 -18.40
N THR A 141 10.30 -7.60 -19.08
CA THR A 141 9.38 -6.58 -18.59
C THR A 141 7.98 -7.16 -18.36
N TRP A 142 7.49 -7.99 -19.28
CA TRP A 142 6.19 -8.65 -19.14
C TRP A 142 6.14 -9.51 -17.88
N PHE A 143 7.19 -10.31 -17.64
CA PHE A 143 7.30 -11.14 -16.45
C PHE A 143 7.25 -10.30 -15.16
N ILE A 144 8.16 -9.34 -15.02
CA ILE A 144 8.28 -8.54 -13.79
C ILE A 144 7.06 -7.64 -13.58
N THR A 145 6.37 -7.22 -14.65
CA THR A 145 5.12 -6.47 -14.55
C THR A 145 4.01 -7.34 -13.97
N SER A 146 3.90 -8.60 -14.40
CA SER A 146 2.87 -9.52 -13.89
C SER A 146 3.09 -9.83 -12.41
N VAL A 147 4.34 -10.08 -12.01
CA VAL A 147 4.71 -10.29 -10.60
C VAL A 147 4.50 -9.00 -9.80
N GLY A 148 4.93 -7.86 -10.33
CA GLY A 148 4.78 -6.55 -9.72
C GLY A 148 3.33 -6.16 -9.50
N LEU A 149 2.43 -6.45 -10.45
CA LEU A 149 1.01 -6.17 -10.28
C LEU A 149 0.41 -6.97 -9.12
N LEU A 150 0.74 -8.27 -9.02
CA LEU A 150 0.27 -9.12 -7.92
C LEU A 150 0.79 -8.63 -6.56
N ALA A 151 2.07 -8.28 -6.47
CA ALA A 151 2.65 -7.75 -5.25
C ALA A 151 2.08 -6.37 -4.88
N GLY A 152 1.91 -5.49 -5.87
CA GLY A 152 1.29 -4.17 -5.72
C GLY A 152 -0.15 -4.27 -5.24
N ALA A 153 -0.92 -5.23 -5.76
CA ALA A 153 -2.25 -5.56 -5.28
C ALA A 153 -2.20 -5.92 -3.78
N LEU A 154 -1.48 -6.99 -3.44
CA LEU A 154 -1.42 -7.52 -2.08
C LEU A 154 -0.92 -6.49 -1.05
N GLY A 155 0.15 -5.75 -1.38
CA GLY A 155 0.72 -4.80 -0.44
C GLY A 155 -0.04 -3.46 -0.33
N SER A 156 -0.93 -3.15 -1.28
CA SER A 156 -1.79 -1.96 -1.18
C SER A 156 -2.75 -1.97 0.01
N VAL A 157 -3.07 -3.16 0.56
CA VAL A 157 -3.93 -3.30 1.76
C VAL A 157 -3.15 -3.09 3.05
N LEU A 158 -1.91 -3.59 3.14
CA LEU A 158 -1.12 -3.56 4.39
C LEU A 158 -0.85 -2.14 4.89
N GLU A 159 -0.70 -1.19 3.97
CA GLU A 159 -0.41 0.22 4.29
C GLU A 159 -1.68 1.07 4.50
N GLY A 160 -2.87 0.51 4.23
CA GLY A 160 -4.16 1.13 4.54
C GLY A 160 -4.53 0.98 6.02
N ASP A 161 -4.09 -0.10 6.66
CA ASP A 161 -4.38 -0.42 8.05
C ASP A 161 -3.44 0.28 9.04
N GLU A 162 -2.23 0.67 8.63
CA GLU A 162 -1.35 1.47 9.51
C GLU A 162 -1.93 2.85 9.83
N LYS A 163 -2.75 3.42 8.94
CA LYS A 163 -3.53 4.65 9.22
C LYS A 163 -4.82 4.41 10.02
N MET A 164 -5.22 3.15 10.23
CA MET A 164 -6.40 2.78 11.04
C MET A 164 -6.09 2.58 12.53
N LYS A 165 -4.83 2.69 12.96
CA LYS A 165 -4.53 2.86 14.40
C LYS A 165 -4.94 4.25 14.92
N GLU A 166 -5.01 5.25 14.04
CA GLU A 166 -5.39 6.62 14.40
C GLU A 166 -6.91 6.84 14.46
N LEU A 167 -7.71 5.97 13.84
CA LEU A 167 -9.18 6.10 13.80
C LEU A 167 -9.92 5.28 14.87
N THR A 168 -9.24 4.36 15.55
CA THR A 168 -9.80 3.69 16.74
C THR A 168 -9.74 4.63 17.97
N TYR A 169 -8.82 5.59 17.95
CA TYR A 169 -8.89 6.75 18.83
C TYR A 169 -9.73 7.82 18.16
N SER A 170 -11.02 7.88 18.50
CA SER A 170 -11.85 9.06 18.26
C SER A 170 -11.00 10.29 18.55
N SER A 171 -10.85 11.21 17.59
CA SER A 171 -10.03 12.43 17.75
C SER A 171 -10.43 13.27 18.97
N ARG A 172 -11.60 12.98 19.56
CA ARG A 172 -12.11 13.55 20.81
C ARG A 172 -11.50 12.92 22.08
N GLN A 173 -11.05 11.67 22.03
CA GLN A 173 -10.30 11.00 23.10
C GLN A 173 -8.83 11.43 23.11
N TYR A 174 -8.22 11.66 21.95
CA TYR A 174 -6.85 12.19 21.87
C TYR A 174 -6.73 13.58 22.52
N ALA A 175 -7.71 14.46 22.28
CA ALA A 175 -7.82 15.75 22.95
C ALA A 175 -8.14 15.66 24.45
N ARG A 176 -8.68 14.52 24.93
CA ARG A 176 -8.87 14.26 26.38
C ARG A 176 -7.60 13.72 27.02
N SER A 177 -6.88 12.82 26.35
CA SER A 177 -5.60 12.30 26.83
C SER A 177 -4.59 13.43 26.99
N GLN A 178 -4.46 14.32 25.99
CA GLN A 178 -3.58 15.49 26.12
C GLN A 178 -3.94 16.39 27.31
N LYS A 179 -5.24 16.59 27.60
CA LYS A 179 -5.66 17.39 28.76
C LYS A 179 -5.41 16.69 30.09
N ILE A 180 -5.51 15.37 30.13
CA ILE A 180 -5.21 14.57 31.32
C ILE A 180 -3.71 14.57 31.58
N ASP A 181 -2.89 14.36 30.54
CA ASP A 181 -1.43 14.42 30.64
C ASP A 181 -0.96 15.81 31.10
N GLU A 182 -1.55 16.88 30.56
CA GLU A 182 -1.25 18.26 30.97
C GLU A 182 -1.74 18.59 32.40
N GLN A 183 -2.76 17.90 32.89
CA GLN A 183 -3.23 18.01 34.28
C GLN A 183 -2.33 17.25 35.25
N LEU A 184 -1.94 16.03 34.89
CA LEU A 184 -1.02 15.20 35.66
C LEU A 184 0.35 15.89 35.79
N GLU A 185 0.87 16.47 34.71
CA GLU A 185 2.14 17.20 34.73
C GLU A 185 2.08 18.45 35.64
N LYS A 186 0.93 19.13 35.70
CA LYS A 186 0.70 20.27 36.61
C LYS A 186 0.55 19.83 38.07
N GLU A 187 -0.08 18.68 38.32
CA GLU A 187 -0.21 18.09 39.65
C GLU A 187 1.14 17.58 40.18
N GLU A 188 1.93 16.89 39.35
CA GLU A 188 3.29 16.46 39.69
C GLU A 188 4.21 17.65 39.96
N ALA A 189 4.16 18.69 39.13
CA ALA A 189 4.94 19.92 39.34
C ALA A 189 4.54 20.63 40.64
N SER A 190 3.24 20.68 40.98
CA SER A 190 2.78 21.27 42.24
C SER A 190 3.17 20.42 43.46
N SER A 191 3.12 19.10 43.35
CA SER A 191 3.52 18.18 44.43
C SER A 191 5.01 18.29 44.71
N ASN A 192 5.85 18.30 43.66
CA ASN A 192 7.30 18.44 43.78
C ASN A 192 7.69 19.81 44.38
N TYR A 193 6.95 20.87 44.02
CA TYR A 193 7.15 22.20 44.60
C TYR A 193 6.88 22.22 46.11
N LYS A 194 5.78 21.62 46.55
CA LYS A 194 5.41 21.52 47.98
C LYS A 194 6.40 20.67 48.77
N GLU A 195 6.83 19.53 48.23
CA GLU A 195 7.84 18.69 48.89
C GLU A 195 9.17 19.43 49.07
N ARG A 196 9.58 20.25 48.09
CA ARG A 196 10.78 21.08 48.24
C ARG A 196 10.61 22.19 49.28
N GLU A 197 9.44 22.84 49.35
CA GLU A 197 9.15 23.82 50.41
C GLU A 197 9.22 23.18 51.80
N GLU A 198 8.58 22.03 52.00
CA GLU A 198 8.60 21.33 53.30
C GLU A 198 10.01 20.85 53.68
N GLN A 199 10.82 20.40 52.72
CA GLN A 199 12.23 20.06 52.96
C GLN A 199 13.08 21.28 53.29
N HIS A 200 12.85 22.41 52.62
CA HIS A 200 13.53 23.67 52.92
C HIS A 200 13.15 24.22 54.29
N GLU A 201 11.87 24.21 54.65
CA GLU A 201 11.40 24.63 55.98
C GLU A 201 11.93 23.71 57.08
N GLY A 202 11.89 22.39 56.87
CA GLY A 202 12.45 21.40 57.79
C GLY A 202 13.96 21.56 58.00
N GLN A 203 14.72 21.85 56.93
CA GLN A 203 16.16 22.16 57.04
C GLN A 203 16.42 23.48 57.77
N VAL A 204 15.65 24.53 57.49
CA VAL A 204 15.79 25.84 58.17
C VAL A 204 15.46 25.72 59.66
N GLN A 205 14.49 24.89 60.02
CA GLN A 205 14.10 24.66 61.41
C GLN A 205 15.14 23.80 62.15
N SER A 206 15.68 22.75 61.52
CA SER A 206 16.78 21.95 62.06
C SER A 206 18.06 22.77 62.25
N HIS A 207 18.37 23.70 61.33
CA HIS A 207 19.55 24.56 61.43
C HIS A 207 19.42 25.62 62.54
N LYS A 208 18.19 26.07 62.85
CA LYS A 208 17.89 26.96 63.99
C LYS A 208 17.94 26.26 65.34
N GLU A 209 17.66 24.95 65.40
CA GLU A 209 17.79 24.16 66.63
C GLU A 209 19.25 23.76 66.93
N GLY A 210 20.02 23.42 65.90
CA GLY A 210 21.45 23.09 66.04
C GLY A 210 22.39 24.28 66.35
N SER A 211 21.91 25.52 66.28
CA SER A 211 22.67 26.73 66.64
C SER A 211 22.39 27.25 68.06
N LYS A 212 21.58 26.52 68.84
CA LYS A 212 21.25 26.82 70.24
C LYS A 212 21.92 25.89 71.27
N GLN A 213 22.83 25.01 70.83
CA GLN A 213 23.75 24.26 71.69
C GLN A 213 25.16 24.84 71.57
#